data_AF-A0A519NM82-F1
#
_entry.id   AF-A0A519NM82-F1
#
_cell.length_a   1.000
_cell.length_b   1.000
_cell.length_c   1.000
_cell.angle_alpha   90.00
_cell.angle_beta   90.00
_cell.angle_gamma   90.00
#
_symmetry.space_group_name_H-M   'P 1'
#
loop_
_entity.id
_entity.type
_entity.pdbx_description
1 polymer ?
#
loop_
_entity_poly.entity_id
_entity_poly.type
_entity_poly.pdbx_seq_one_letter_code
_entity_poly.pdbx_strand_id
1 'polypeptide(L)'
;MMKKLFFTAALLAGTFYSQAQETKFGLRAGVNIATVKVAYTNPVTGNTSTVSGSETGFFLGGFAQIGITESLSFQPELLYVAISDANAISLPLLGKYSFGKFSVLAGPDLNYYMDAEEDEFKVNIDAGGSYDITENFDVMARYSAGLGDVSISGIFIGAGYNFKVSHFSFCAGRPVVYPGGFYIFGKTLLANLPMVRPCTTIENTTTK
;
A
#
# COMPACT_ATOMS: atom_id res chain seq x y z
N MET A 1 -13.45 -22.14 -24.22
CA MET A 1 -13.76 -20.77 -24.70
C MET A 1 -13.77 -19.70 -23.59
N MET A 2 -13.17 -19.92 -22.40
CA MET A 2 -13.28 -19.01 -21.24
C MET A 2 -12.01 -18.24 -20.87
N LYS A 3 -10.95 -18.25 -21.71
CA LYS A 3 -9.74 -17.45 -21.45
C LYS A 3 -9.88 -16.02 -21.94
N LYS A 4 -10.73 -15.77 -22.94
CA LYS A 4 -10.91 -14.46 -23.57
C LYS A 4 -11.68 -13.46 -22.68
N LEU A 5 -12.52 -13.96 -21.77
CA LEU A 5 -13.30 -13.11 -20.87
C LEU A 5 -12.40 -12.44 -19.80
N PHE A 6 -11.35 -13.13 -19.33
CA PHE A 6 -10.38 -12.58 -18.39
C PHE A 6 -9.54 -11.47 -19.03
N PHE A 7 -9.12 -11.64 -20.29
CA PHE A 7 -8.38 -10.61 -21.02
C PHE A 7 -9.23 -9.39 -21.35
N THR A 8 -10.52 -9.56 -21.70
CA THR A 8 -11.42 -8.42 -21.93
C THR A 8 -11.79 -7.71 -20.63
N ALA A 9 -11.96 -8.42 -19.51
CA ALA A 9 -12.15 -7.80 -18.20
C ALA A 9 -10.90 -7.02 -17.75
N ALA A 10 -9.70 -7.55 -18.00
CA ALA A 10 -8.44 -6.84 -17.76
C ALA A 10 -8.29 -5.60 -18.65
N LEU A 11 -8.74 -5.67 -19.91
CA LEU A 11 -8.70 -4.54 -20.85
C LEU A 11 -9.71 -3.44 -20.48
N LEU A 12 -10.90 -3.82 -20.00
CA LEU A 12 -11.93 -2.88 -19.54
C LEU A 12 -11.59 -2.28 -18.16
N ALA A 13 -10.94 -3.03 -17.27
CA ALA A 13 -10.38 -2.48 -16.03
C ALA A 13 -9.31 -1.41 -16.32
N GLY A 14 -8.53 -1.58 -17.40
CA GLY A 14 -7.54 -0.59 -17.84
C GLY A 14 -8.12 0.76 -18.31
N THR A 15 -9.40 0.81 -18.70
CA THR A 15 -10.03 2.03 -19.22
C THR A 15 -10.65 2.95 -18.16
N PHE A 16 -10.65 2.56 -16.88
CA PHE A 16 -11.12 3.42 -15.78
C PHE A 16 -10.03 4.28 -15.13
N TYR A 17 -8.78 4.17 -15.57
CA TYR A 17 -7.65 4.93 -15.02
C TYR A 17 -7.46 6.32 -15.61
N SER A 18 -8.43 6.86 -16.38
CA SER A 18 -8.37 8.23 -16.89
C SER A 18 -8.88 9.27 -15.88
N GLN A 19 -8.63 9.06 -14.58
CA GLN A 19 -8.81 10.10 -13.58
C GLN A 19 -7.44 10.59 -13.14
N ALA A 20 -7.27 11.91 -13.17
CA ALA A 20 -6.04 12.65 -12.91
C ALA A 20 -5.54 12.58 -11.45
N GLN A 21 -5.77 11.46 -10.77
CA GLN A 21 -5.35 11.23 -9.40
C GLN A 21 -3.92 10.71 -9.39
N GLU A 22 -3.02 11.52 -8.81
CA GLU A 22 -1.60 11.21 -8.66
C GLU A 22 -1.44 9.92 -7.83
N THR A 23 -1.06 8.83 -8.49
CA THR A 23 -0.71 7.58 -7.80
C THR A 23 0.78 7.61 -7.46
N LYS A 24 1.11 7.52 -6.19
CA LYS A 24 2.48 7.43 -5.70
C LYS A 24 2.82 5.99 -5.39
N PHE A 25 4.00 5.54 -5.75
CA PHE A 25 4.50 4.22 -5.39
C PHE A 25 5.64 4.38 -4.42
N GLY A 26 5.78 3.46 -3.48
CA GLY A 26 6.85 3.52 -2.49
C GLY A 26 7.26 2.16 -1.97
N LEU A 27 8.37 2.16 -1.24
CA LEU A 27 8.83 1.02 -0.45
C LEU A 27 8.59 1.28 1.02
N ARG A 28 8.36 0.22 1.78
CA ARG A 28 8.04 0.26 3.19
C ARG A 28 8.79 -0.83 3.92
N ALA A 29 9.48 -0.46 4.99
CA ALA A 29 10.26 -1.39 5.80
C ALA A 29 10.20 -1.01 7.27
N GLY A 30 10.33 -2.00 8.15
CA GLY A 30 10.25 -1.73 9.58
C GLY A 30 10.31 -2.98 10.44
N VAL A 31 9.93 -2.79 11.71
CA VAL A 31 9.87 -3.84 12.73
C VAL A 31 8.42 -4.13 13.07
N ASN A 32 8.12 -5.40 13.29
CA ASN A 32 6.84 -5.87 13.74
C ASN A 32 7.01 -6.55 15.10
N ILE A 33 6.12 -6.26 16.05
CA ILE A 33 6.03 -6.98 17.32
C ILE A 33 4.69 -7.70 17.29
N ALA A 34 4.71 -8.99 17.02
CA ALA A 34 3.52 -9.84 16.95
C ALA A 34 3.21 -10.42 18.32
N THR A 35 1.95 -10.33 18.73
CA THR A 35 1.40 -11.00 19.91
C THR A 35 0.35 -12.01 19.46
N VAL A 36 0.63 -13.28 19.71
CA VAL A 36 -0.32 -14.37 19.47
C VAL A 36 -1.19 -14.52 20.71
N LYS A 37 -2.51 -14.49 20.55
CA LYS A 37 -3.46 -14.78 21.63
C LYS A 37 -4.33 -15.96 21.24
N VAL A 38 -4.27 -17.02 22.05
CA VAL A 38 -5.13 -18.19 21.89
C VAL A 38 -6.08 -18.27 23.08
N ALA A 39 -7.37 -18.17 22.79
CA ALA A 39 -8.42 -18.35 23.78
C ALA A 39 -8.81 -19.83 23.84
N TYR A 40 -8.55 -20.47 24.98
CA TYR A 40 -8.97 -21.84 25.23
C TYR A 40 -10.17 -21.83 26.15
N THR A 41 -11.33 -22.29 25.66
CA THR A 41 -12.51 -22.50 26.50
C THR A 41 -12.52 -23.94 26.98
N ASN A 42 -12.43 -24.14 28.29
CA ASN A 42 -12.49 -25.47 28.88
C ASN A 42 -13.92 -26.03 28.72
N PRO A 43 -14.13 -27.13 27.98
CA PRO A 43 -15.46 -27.67 27.71
C PRO A 43 -16.16 -28.25 28.96
N VAL A 44 -15.43 -28.44 30.06
CA VAL A 44 -15.96 -29.00 31.32
C VAL A 44 -16.35 -27.92 32.33
N THR A 45 -15.61 -26.80 32.38
CA THR A 45 -15.84 -25.72 33.36
C THR A 45 -16.41 -24.45 32.76
N GLY A 46 -16.44 -24.31 31.43
CA GLY A 46 -16.89 -23.10 30.74
C GLY A 46 -15.96 -21.89 30.88
N ASN A 47 -14.82 -22.04 31.58
CA ASN A 47 -13.85 -20.97 31.77
C ASN A 47 -12.96 -20.82 30.53
N THR A 48 -12.85 -19.59 30.04
CA THR A 48 -11.90 -19.22 28.98
C THR A 48 -10.58 -18.74 29.60
N SER A 49 -9.48 -19.40 29.25
CA SER A 49 -8.12 -18.98 29.61
C SER A 49 -7.37 -18.53 28.37
N THR A 50 -6.61 -17.44 28.49
CA THR A 50 -5.85 -16.85 27.37
C THR A 50 -4.36 -17.07 27.59
N VAL A 51 -3.69 -17.71 26.62
CA VAL A 51 -2.22 -17.78 26.58
C VAL A 51 -1.73 -16.77 25.55
N SER A 52 -0.73 -15.97 25.90
CA SER A 52 -0.13 -14.97 25.00
C SER A 52 1.38 -15.13 24.89
N GLY A 53 1.88 -15.18 23.66
CA GLY A 53 3.30 -15.09 23.31
C GLY A 53 3.57 -13.81 22.53
N SER A 54 4.78 -13.26 22.61
CA SER A 54 5.18 -12.12 21.79
C SER A 54 6.53 -12.35 21.15
N GLU A 55 6.58 -12.12 19.84
CA GLU A 55 7.76 -12.29 19.01
C GLU A 55 8.03 -11.02 18.23
N THR A 56 9.31 -10.73 18.00
CA THR A 56 9.74 -9.58 17.21
C THR A 56 10.19 -10.05 15.84
N GLY A 57 9.74 -9.36 14.80
CA GLY A 57 10.09 -9.59 13.41
C GLY A 57 10.36 -8.29 12.67
N PHE A 58 10.61 -8.41 11.38
CA PHE A 58 10.76 -7.29 10.47
C PHE A 58 9.82 -7.45 9.28
N PHE A 59 9.54 -6.35 8.59
CA PHE A 59 8.78 -6.38 7.36
C PHE A 59 9.46 -5.52 6.29
N LEU A 60 9.25 -5.90 5.03
CA LEU A 60 9.70 -5.18 3.85
C LEU A 60 8.67 -5.36 2.73
N GLY A 61 8.39 -4.32 1.99
CA GLY A 61 7.45 -4.40 0.88
C GLY A 61 7.29 -3.11 0.11
N GLY A 62 6.25 -3.10 -0.72
CA GLY A 62 5.87 -1.95 -1.52
C GLY A 62 4.46 -1.48 -1.19
N PHE A 63 4.18 -0.21 -1.47
CA PHE A 63 2.82 0.33 -1.39
C PHE A 63 2.53 1.22 -2.59
N ALA A 64 1.25 1.35 -2.89
CA ALA A 64 0.74 2.36 -3.79
C ALA A 64 -0.20 3.28 -3.00
N GLN A 65 -0.10 4.59 -3.20
CA GLN A 65 -0.99 5.58 -2.62
C GLN A 65 -1.79 6.20 -3.75
N ILE A 66 -3.10 5.96 -3.75
CA ILE A 66 -4.06 6.44 -4.74
C ILE A 66 -4.86 7.56 -4.07
N GLY A 67 -4.61 8.82 -4.46
CA GLY A 67 -5.34 9.96 -3.90
C GLY A 67 -6.80 9.96 -4.34
N ILE A 68 -7.76 9.92 -3.41
CA ILE A 68 -9.20 10.01 -3.71
C ILE A 68 -9.64 11.47 -3.66
N THR A 69 -9.23 12.18 -2.61
CA THR A 69 -9.38 13.62 -2.42
C THR A 69 -8.04 14.21 -1.98
N GLU A 70 -7.98 15.54 -1.76
CA GLU A 70 -6.77 16.21 -1.28
C GLU A 70 -6.29 15.69 0.09
N SER A 71 -7.22 15.21 0.93
CA SER A 71 -6.90 14.67 2.27
C SER A 71 -7.05 13.16 2.35
N LEU A 72 -7.94 12.54 1.59
CA LEU A 72 -8.20 11.10 1.64
C LEU A 72 -7.49 10.37 0.50
N SER A 73 -6.73 9.34 0.84
CA SER A 73 -6.08 8.43 -0.10
C SER A 73 -6.39 6.98 0.26
N PHE A 74 -6.39 6.11 -0.74
CA PHE A 74 -6.38 4.66 -0.54
C PHE A 74 -4.96 4.15 -0.75
N GLN A 75 -4.46 3.36 0.20
CA GLN A 75 -3.09 2.90 0.26
C GLN A 75 -3.04 1.37 0.44
N PRO A 76 -3.12 0.61 -0.66
CA PRO A 76 -2.79 -0.81 -0.64
C PRO A 76 -1.29 -1.02 -0.50
N GLU A 77 -0.91 -2.02 0.30
CA GLU A 77 0.49 -2.41 0.52
C GLU A 77 0.64 -3.91 0.31
N LEU A 78 1.83 -4.34 -0.11
CA LEU A 78 2.22 -5.74 -0.16
C LEU A 78 3.51 -5.86 0.62
N LEU A 79 3.44 -6.54 1.77
CA LEU A 79 4.52 -6.65 2.74
C LEU A 79 4.89 -8.13 2.92
N TYR A 80 6.18 -8.42 2.88
CA TYR A 80 6.73 -9.64 3.42
C TYR A 80 7.06 -9.40 4.89
N VAL A 81 6.50 -10.21 5.77
CA VAL A 81 6.69 -10.14 7.23
C VAL A 81 7.44 -11.39 7.66
N ALA A 82 8.62 -11.20 8.24
CA ALA A 82 9.45 -12.27 8.76
C ALA A 82 9.52 -12.16 10.28
N ILE A 83 8.91 -13.12 10.97
CA ILE A 83 9.00 -13.33 12.41
C ILE A 83 9.78 -14.63 12.60
N SER A 84 10.63 -14.75 13.63
CA SER A 84 11.62 -15.83 13.80
C SER A 84 11.18 -17.23 13.32
N ASP A 85 9.98 -17.64 13.71
CA ASP A 85 9.41 -18.96 13.40
C ASP A 85 8.19 -18.91 12.45
N ALA A 86 7.84 -17.73 11.93
CA ALA A 86 6.66 -17.56 11.08
C ALA A 86 6.85 -16.45 10.03
N ASN A 87 6.76 -16.81 8.76
CA ASN A 87 6.75 -15.87 7.65
C ASN A 87 5.33 -15.69 7.13
N ALA A 88 5.01 -14.45 6.76
CA ALA A 88 3.71 -14.11 6.20
C ALA A 88 3.83 -13.11 5.05
N ILE A 89 2.89 -13.22 4.11
CA ILE A 89 2.61 -12.18 3.13
C ILE A 89 1.40 -11.41 3.65
N SER A 90 1.58 -10.13 3.94
CA SER A 90 0.53 -9.22 4.39
C SER A 90 0.13 -8.30 3.24
N LEU A 91 -1.18 -8.14 3.03
CA LEU A 91 -1.79 -7.23 2.07
C LEU A 91 -2.75 -6.27 2.80
N PRO A 92 -2.23 -5.21 3.44
CA PRO A 92 -3.05 -4.17 4.04
C PRO A 92 -3.73 -3.31 2.99
N LEU A 93 -5.03 -3.03 3.17
CA LEU A 93 -5.83 -2.16 2.32
C LEU A 93 -6.25 -0.92 3.12
N LEU A 94 -5.36 0.06 3.24
CA LEU A 94 -5.55 1.17 4.17
C LEU A 94 -6.26 2.36 3.52
N GLY A 95 -7.21 2.96 4.23
CA GLY A 95 -7.57 4.36 4.03
C GLY A 95 -6.58 5.25 4.79
N LYS A 96 -5.95 6.20 4.10
CA LYS A 96 -5.06 7.23 4.66
C LYS A 96 -5.75 8.59 4.60
N TYR A 97 -6.06 9.16 5.75
CA TYR A 97 -6.58 10.54 5.83
C TYR A 97 -5.50 11.46 6.38
N SER A 98 -5.10 12.46 5.59
CA SER A 98 -3.99 13.37 5.86
C SER A 98 -4.46 14.73 6.35
N PHE A 99 -3.88 15.17 7.47
CA PHE A 99 -4.06 16.45 8.14
C PHE A 99 -2.70 17.16 8.20
N GLY A 100 -2.30 17.80 7.10
CA GLY A 100 -0.95 18.37 6.97
C GLY A 100 0.10 17.26 6.87
N LYS A 101 1.06 17.23 7.82
CA LYS A 101 2.12 16.21 7.87
C LYS A 101 1.72 14.93 8.61
N PHE A 102 0.60 14.94 9.33
CA PHE A 102 0.13 13.78 10.06
C PHE A 102 -1.00 13.13 9.29
N SER A 103 -1.02 11.80 9.23
CA SER A 103 -2.14 11.06 8.65
C SER A 103 -2.58 9.94 9.56
N VAL A 104 -3.88 9.69 9.61
CA VAL A 104 -4.46 8.50 10.23
C VAL A 104 -4.63 7.41 9.18
N LEU A 105 -4.40 6.18 9.59
CA LEU A 105 -4.46 4.98 8.77
C LEU A 105 -5.48 4.02 9.37
N ALA A 106 -6.40 3.50 8.57
CA ALA A 106 -7.28 2.43 9.00
C ALA A 106 -7.73 1.57 7.82
N GLY A 107 -7.85 0.26 8.01
CA GLY A 107 -8.35 -0.63 6.96
C GLY A 107 -8.24 -2.11 7.31
N PRO A 108 -8.80 -3.00 6.49
CA PRO A 108 -8.56 -4.42 6.64
C PRO A 108 -7.14 -4.80 6.22
N ASP A 109 -6.60 -5.84 6.84
CA ASP A 109 -5.30 -6.42 6.52
C ASP A 109 -5.44 -7.93 6.30
N LEU A 110 -5.06 -8.36 5.10
CA LEU A 110 -5.17 -9.74 4.67
C LEU A 110 -3.80 -10.41 4.81
N ASN A 111 -3.68 -11.37 5.72
CA ASN A 111 -2.44 -12.04 6.04
C ASN A 111 -2.48 -13.49 5.55
N TYR A 112 -1.43 -13.91 4.85
CA TYR A 112 -1.19 -15.28 4.46
C TYR A 112 0.09 -15.80 5.14
N TYR A 113 -0.08 -16.61 6.19
CA TYR A 113 1.00 -17.24 6.94
C TYR A 113 1.47 -18.49 6.19
N MET A 114 2.72 -18.48 5.75
CA MET A 114 3.29 -19.54 4.92
C MET A 114 3.68 -20.78 5.74
N ASP A 115 3.94 -20.58 7.03
CA ASP A 115 4.41 -21.61 7.95
C ASP A 115 3.27 -22.17 8.84
N ALA A 116 2.02 -21.75 8.61
CA ALA A 116 0.88 -22.22 9.40
C ALA A 116 0.36 -23.58 8.90
N GLU A 117 0.18 -24.55 9.82
CA GLU A 117 -0.34 -25.88 9.48
C GLU A 117 -1.85 -25.88 9.16
N GLU A 118 -2.60 -24.98 9.80
CA GLU A 118 -4.04 -24.76 9.58
C GLU A 118 -4.34 -23.25 9.59
N ASP A 119 -5.37 -22.85 8.83
CA ASP A 119 -5.80 -21.44 8.67
C ASP A 119 -4.69 -20.46 8.23
N GLU A 120 -4.01 -20.77 7.12
CA GLU A 120 -2.98 -19.93 6.52
C GLU A 120 -3.46 -18.49 6.26
N PHE A 121 -4.73 -18.31 5.91
CA PHE A 121 -5.33 -16.99 5.64
C PHE A 121 -6.02 -16.41 6.88
N LYS A 122 -5.57 -15.23 7.34
CA LYS A 122 -6.15 -14.49 8.47
C LYS A 122 -6.51 -13.07 8.05
N VAL A 123 -7.64 -12.58 8.57
CA VAL A 123 -8.09 -11.20 8.36
C VAL A 123 -7.93 -10.42 9.65
N ASN A 124 -7.26 -9.29 9.55
CA ASN A 124 -7.01 -8.36 10.63
C ASN A 124 -7.65 -7.00 10.33
N ILE A 125 -7.78 -6.16 11.37
CA ILE A 125 -8.14 -4.75 11.23
C ILE A 125 -6.98 -3.92 11.72
N ASP A 126 -6.51 -3.05 10.83
CA ASP A 126 -5.40 -2.15 11.08
C ASP A 126 -5.92 -0.75 11.45
N ALA A 127 -5.29 -0.15 12.45
CA ALA A 127 -5.46 1.25 12.80
C ALA A 127 -4.12 1.86 13.23
N GLY A 128 -3.83 3.07 12.81
CA GLY A 128 -2.55 3.70 13.10
C GLY A 128 -2.44 5.14 12.63
N GLY A 129 -1.21 5.63 12.64
CA GLY A 129 -0.85 6.94 12.11
C GLY A 129 0.47 6.90 11.37
N SER A 130 0.64 7.89 10.50
CA SER A 130 1.91 8.17 9.83
C SER A 130 2.25 9.65 9.93
N TYR A 131 3.54 9.96 9.86
CA TYR A 131 4.07 11.31 9.87
C TYR A 131 5.03 11.48 8.70
N ASP A 132 4.69 12.39 7.80
CA ASP A 132 5.50 12.74 6.64
C ASP A 132 6.63 13.68 7.09
N ILE A 133 7.84 13.15 7.22
CA ILE A 133 9.03 13.95 7.59
C ILE A 133 9.40 14.88 6.43
N THR A 134 9.42 14.32 5.22
CA THR A 134 9.71 14.99 3.95
C THR A 134 8.67 14.55 2.92
N GLU A 135 8.55 15.25 1.79
CA GLU A 135 7.66 14.86 0.67
C GLU A 135 7.85 13.41 0.18
N ASN A 136 9.01 12.82 0.43
CA ASN A 136 9.36 11.47 0.01
C ASN A 136 9.47 10.47 1.13
N PHE A 137 9.50 10.89 2.40
CA PHE A 137 9.83 10.01 3.52
C PHE A 137 8.80 10.15 4.63
N ASP A 138 8.19 9.04 5.00
CA ASP A 138 7.22 8.94 6.08
C ASP A 138 7.67 7.90 7.11
N VAL A 139 7.21 8.08 8.34
CA VAL A 139 7.28 7.07 9.40
C VAL A 139 5.87 6.72 9.82
N MET A 140 5.63 5.46 10.20
CA MET A 140 4.33 5.01 10.67
C MET A 140 4.44 4.22 11.96
N ALA A 141 3.35 4.24 12.71
CA ALA A 141 3.05 3.30 13.76
C ALA A 141 1.61 2.82 13.57
N ARG A 142 1.41 1.51 13.54
CA ARG A 142 0.11 0.88 13.28
C ARG A 142 -0.07 -0.33 14.18
N TYR A 143 -1.27 -0.49 14.71
CA TYR A 143 -1.70 -1.69 15.41
C TYR A 143 -2.60 -2.50 14.49
N SER A 144 -2.27 -3.77 14.31
CA SER A 144 -3.06 -4.76 13.60
C SER A 144 -3.76 -5.65 14.62
N ALA A 145 -5.08 -5.63 14.63
CA ALA A 145 -5.91 -6.45 15.50
C ALA A 145 -6.35 -7.72 14.76
N GLY A 146 -5.92 -8.88 15.23
CA GLY A 146 -6.32 -10.16 14.65
C GLY A 146 -7.77 -10.51 14.95
N LEU A 147 -8.49 -11.04 13.95
CA LEU A 147 -9.85 -11.54 14.11
C LEU A 147 -9.90 -13.07 14.03
N GLY A 148 -10.93 -13.67 14.65
CA GLY A 148 -11.15 -15.12 14.68
C GLY A 148 -10.76 -15.78 16.01
N ASP A 149 -10.91 -17.11 16.08
CA ASP A 149 -10.64 -17.89 17.29
C ASP A 149 -9.15 -17.92 17.65
N VAL A 150 -8.29 -17.92 16.62
CA VAL A 150 -6.84 -17.74 16.75
C VAL A 150 -6.49 -16.36 16.22
N SER A 151 -6.30 -15.42 17.14
CA SER A 151 -6.01 -14.01 16.81
C SER A 151 -4.52 -13.70 16.93
N ILE A 152 -3.92 -13.26 15.82
CA ILE A 152 -2.55 -12.74 15.80
C ILE A 152 -2.65 -11.23 15.63
N SER A 153 -2.31 -10.51 16.70
CA SER A 153 -2.26 -9.05 16.68
C SER A 153 -0.81 -8.59 16.59
N GLY A 154 -0.53 -7.39 16.11
CA GLY A 154 0.84 -6.90 16.06
C GLY A 154 0.97 -5.40 15.99
N ILE A 155 2.08 -4.88 16.50
CA ILE A 155 2.47 -3.48 16.37
C ILE A 155 3.50 -3.38 15.24
N PHE A 156 3.21 -2.57 14.24
CA PHE A 156 4.08 -2.27 13.12
C PHE A 156 4.64 -0.87 13.29
N ILE A 157 5.98 -0.76 13.29
CA ILE A 157 6.69 0.51 13.28
C ILE A 157 7.60 0.48 12.07
N GLY A 158 7.46 1.45 11.16
CA GLY A 158 8.22 1.44 9.93
C GLY A 158 8.44 2.81 9.32
N ALA A 159 9.28 2.81 8.30
CA ALA A 159 9.54 3.95 7.45
C ALA A 159 9.17 3.61 6.00
N GLY A 160 8.69 4.61 5.28
CA GLY A 160 8.38 4.52 3.85
C GLY A 160 9.16 5.53 3.04
N TYR A 161 9.49 5.14 1.81
CA TYR A 161 10.05 6.04 0.79
C TYR A 161 9.14 6.06 -0.43
N ASN A 162 8.60 7.22 -0.76
CA ASN A 162 7.74 7.47 -1.91
C ASN A 162 8.60 7.87 -3.12
N PHE A 163 8.53 7.08 -4.18
CA PHE A 163 9.10 7.43 -5.47
C PHE A 163 8.27 8.51 -6.14
N LYS A 164 8.93 9.58 -6.60
CA LYS A 164 8.28 10.58 -7.46
C LYS A 164 8.13 9.98 -8.85
N VAL A 165 6.99 9.33 -9.10
CA VAL A 165 6.61 8.95 -10.47
C VAL A 165 5.89 10.14 -11.09
N SER A 166 6.66 11.03 -11.71
CA SER A 166 6.12 12.16 -12.44
C SER A 166 5.38 11.67 -13.69
N HIS A 167 4.05 11.65 -13.64
CA HIS A 167 3.13 11.49 -14.77
C HIS A 167 3.24 10.17 -15.58
N PHE A 168 2.33 9.23 -15.33
CA PHE A 168 1.89 8.28 -16.36
C PHE A 168 0.83 8.94 -17.24
N SER A 169 1.23 9.82 -18.16
CA SER A 169 0.30 10.29 -19.21
C SER A 169 0.11 9.17 -20.23
N PHE A 170 -1.00 8.45 -20.13
CA PHE A 170 -1.43 7.49 -21.15
C PHE A 170 -1.99 8.26 -22.35
N CYS A 171 -1.10 8.77 -23.23
CA CYS A 171 -1.52 9.38 -24.48
C CYS A 171 -1.78 8.27 -25.50
N ALA A 172 -3.04 7.85 -25.63
CA ALA A 172 -3.61 7.08 -26.74
C ALA A 172 -2.68 6.02 -27.40
N GLY A 173 -2.48 4.89 -26.72
CA GLY A 173 -2.10 3.64 -27.39
C GLY A 173 -0.63 3.42 -27.71
N ARG A 174 0.30 4.20 -27.15
CA ARG A 174 1.73 3.85 -27.14
C ARG A 174 2.32 3.99 -25.73
N PRO A 175 2.88 2.93 -25.14
CA PRO A 175 3.61 3.06 -23.89
C PRO A 175 4.90 3.84 -24.17
N VAL A 176 4.93 5.12 -23.81
CA VAL A 176 6.17 5.90 -23.77
C VAL A 176 6.66 5.83 -22.32
N VAL A 177 7.64 4.96 -22.09
CA VAL A 177 8.42 4.97 -20.85
C VAL A 177 9.32 6.20 -20.92
N TYR A 178 9.10 7.18 -20.05
CA TYR A 178 10.12 8.20 -19.82
C TYR A 178 11.17 7.60 -18.88
N PRO A 179 12.43 7.40 -19.30
CA PRO A 179 13.49 7.05 -18.37
C PRO A 179 13.74 8.26 -17.48
N GLY A 180 13.12 8.28 -16.31
CA GLY A 180 13.42 9.22 -15.24
C GLY A 180 14.83 8.95 -14.74
N GLY A 181 15.76 9.80 -15.15
CA GLY A 181 17.18 9.70 -14.84
C GLY A 181 17.45 9.66 -13.33
N PHE A 182 18.34 8.77 -12.96
CA PHE A 182 18.99 8.71 -11.66
C PHE A 182 19.95 9.91 -11.55
N TYR A 183 19.57 10.97 -10.84
CA TYR A 183 20.46 12.10 -10.58
C TYR A 183 21.12 11.94 -9.20
N ILE A 184 22.32 11.37 -9.19
CA ILE A 184 23.27 11.52 -8.09
C ILE A 184 23.89 12.93 -8.19
N PHE A 185 23.94 13.60 -7.04
CA PHE A 185 24.69 14.81 -6.70
C PHE A 185 25.81 15.24 -7.66
N GLY A 186 25.74 16.50 -8.13
CA GLY A 186 26.92 17.25 -8.55
C GLY A 186 26.71 18.27 -9.67
N LYS A 187 26.73 19.56 -9.30
CA LYS A 187 26.99 20.76 -10.12
C LYS A 187 25.89 21.30 -11.05
N THR A 188 25.54 22.54 -10.72
CA THR A 188 24.93 23.64 -11.48
C THR A 188 25.13 23.60 -13.00
N LEU A 189 24.02 23.72 -13.75
CA LEU A 189 23.97 24.61 -14.91
C LEU A 189 22.52 25.02 -15.22
N LEU A 190 22.33 26.34 -15.41
CA LEU A 190 21.11 26.98 -15.89
C LEU A 190 20.73 26.45 -17.29
N ALA A 191 19.46 26.07 -17.46
CA ALA A 191 18.82 26.09 -18.78
C ALA A 191 17.35 26.51 -18.60
N ASN A 192 17.10 27.76 -18.98
CA ASN A 192 15.81 28.38 -19.19
C ASN A 192 15.17 27.79 -20.46
N LEU A 193 13.83 27.62 -20.48
CA LEU A 193 12.89 27.47 -21.63
C LEU A 193 12.00 26.21 -21.58
N PRO A 194 10.76 26.27 -22.13
CA PRO A 194 9.61 27.03 -21.64
C PRO A 194 8.45 26.08 -21.25
N MET A 195 7.46 26.61 -20.51
CA MET A 195 6.16 25.97 -20.29
C MET A 195 5.57 25.44 -21.61
N VAL A 196 5.34 24.13 -21.71
CA VAL A 196 4.53 23.55 -22.79
C VAL A 196 3.13 23.29 -22.27
N ARG A 197 2.18 23.86 -23.01
CA ARG A 197 0.78 24.12 -22.74
C ARG A 197 -0.08 22.84 -22.62
N PRO A 198 -1.25 22.92 -21.97
CA PRO A 198 -2.18 21.80 -21.89
C PRO A 198 -2.74 21.44 -23.27
N CYS A 199 -3.10 20.17 -23.39
CA CYS A 199 -3.70 19.49 -24.53
C CYS A 199 -4.76 20.37 -25.24
N THR A 200 -4.44 20.90 -26.42
CA THR A 200 -5.45 21.54 -27.29
C THR A 200 -6.27 20.46 -27.99
N THR A 201 -7.56 20.45 -27.66
CA THR A 201 -8.66 19.90 -28.45
C THR A 201 -8.50 20.28 -29.92
N ILE A 202 -8.38 19.28 -30.81
CA ILE A 202 -8.56 19.52 -32.24
C ILE A 202 -10.07 19.58 -32.48
N GLU A 203 -10.62 20.81 -32.50
CA GLU A 203 -11.91 21.06 -33.13
C GLU A 203 -11.78 20.77 -34.63
N ASN A 204 -12.60 19.84 -35.10
CA ASN A 204 -12.73 19.49 -36.50
C ASN A 204 -13.47 20.64 -37.21
N THR A 205 -12.75 21.55 -37.87
CA THR A 205 -13.35 22.54 -38.77
C THR A 205 -13.33 21.98 -40.19
N THR A 206 -14.42 21.34 -40.59
CA THR A 206 -14.71 21.06 -42.00
C THR A 206 -15.35 22.32 -42.58
N THR A 207 -14.63 23.04 -43.45
CA THR A 207 -15.23 24.09 -44.28
C THR A 207 -14.73 23.99 -45.72
N LYS A 208 -15.70 23.64 -46.57
CA LYS A 208 -15.79 23.72 -48.04
C LYS A 208 -14.93 22.80 -48.89
#